data_AF-A0A7V5CA98-F1
#
_entry.id   AF-A0A7V5CA98-F1
#
_cell.length_a   1.000
_cell.length_b   1.000
_cell.length_c   1.000
_cell.angle_alpha   90.00
_cell.angle_beta   90.00
_cell.angle_gamma   90.00
#
_symmetry.space_group_name_H-M   'P 1'
#
loop_
_entity.id
_entity.type
_entity.pdbx_description
1 polymer ?
#
loop_
_entity_poly.entity_id
_entity_poly.type
_entity_poly.pdbx_seq_one_letter_code
_entity_poly.pdbx_strand_id
1 'polypeptide(L)'
;MNVTLLIAIILGLALVGFIAGRARALSSAGGDIRKLHSRPVYYGQAVLLFTAVPALVVLVAWLFVQPIAINGRVSAEIPASAVPEGGALSLVMSDVVRIADGMDLMVAEGALSERDLGVMRADISNIRSRLADVGVAVGTEVSQPVLRAARDYRAMRNTGSLAMSVVVLLTAVGLLGWSLSRISPEQRARNISESFIKAMLIGASMVAILTTVGIVLSLLFETWHFFKLYPAKDFFFSATWNPQFRGGSDLGILPL
;
A
#
# COMPACT_ATOMS: atom_id res chain seq x y z
N MET A 1 -5.90 -11.09 -9.41
CA MET A 1 -4.69 -11.91 -9.15
C MET A 1 -4.16 -11.57 -7.77
N ASN A 2 -3.71 -12.55 -6.98
CA ASN A 2 -3.15 -12.29 -5.66
C ASN A 2 -1.85 -11.46 -5.78
N VAL A 3 -1.71 -10.41 -4.96
CA VAL A 3 -0.51 -9.56 -4.92
C VAL A 3 0.76 -10.39 -4.68
N THR A 4 0.70 -11.40 -3.81
CA THR A 4 1.84 -12.29 -3.55
C THR A 4 2.26 -13.05 -4.81
N LEU A 5 1.29 -13.54 -5.59
CA LEU A 5 1.58 -14.21 -6.86
C LEU A 5 2.19 -13.25 -7.87
N LEU A 6 1.67 -12.03 -7.97
CA LEU A 6 2.22 -10.99 -8.85
C LEU A 6 3.66 -10.65 -8.49
N ILE A 7 3.99 -10.50 -7.20
CA ILE A 7 5.37 -10.30 -6.73
C ILE A 7 6.26 -11.48 -7.11
N ALA A 8 5.79 -12.72 -6.91
CA ALA A 8 6.53 -13.92 -7.29
C ALA A 8 6.83 -13.96 -8.80
N ILE A 9 5.87 -13.57 -9.65
CA ILE A 9 6.07 -13.47 -11.10
C ILE A 9 7.10 -12.41 -11.44
N ILE A 10 7.05 -11.22 -10.83
CA ILE A 10 8.04 -10.15 -11.05
C ILE A 10 9.45 -10.63 -10.69
N LEU A 11 9.60 -11.28 -9.53
CA LEU A 11 10.89 -11.83 -9.09
C LEU A 11 11.38 -12.95 -10.02
N GLY A 12 10.48 -13.81 -10.49
CA GLY A 12 10.78 -14.84 -11.48
C GLY A 12 11.28 -14.23 -12.80
N LEU A 13 10.57 -13.24 -13.34
CA LEU A 13 10.99 -12.50 -14.54
C LEU A 13 12.33 -11.81 -14.35
N ALA A 14 12.56 -11.19 -13.19
CA ALA A 14 13.81 -10.51 -12.89
C ALA A 14 14.99 -11.50 -12.77
N LEU A 15 14.78 -12.70 -12.23
CA LEU A 15 15.78 -13.76 -12.19
C LEU A 15 16.10 -14.30 -13.58
N VAL A 16 15.08 -14.53 -14.42
CA VAL A 16 15.27 -14.90 -15.82
C VAL A 16 16.03 -13.79 -16.56
N GLY A 17 15.65 -12.54 -16.34
CA GLY A 17 16.32 -11.36 -16.89
C GLY A 17 17.79 -11.26 -16.47
N PHE A 18 18.12 -11.60 -15.22
CA PHE A 18 19.50 -11.67 -14.74
C PHE A 18 20.34 -12.68 -15.52
N ILE A 19 19.83 -13.91 -15.66
CA ILE A 19 20.51 -15.00 -16.36
C ILE A 19 20.66 -14.65 -17.84
N ALA A 20 19.58 -14.19 -18.49
CA ALA A 20 19.56 -13.79 -19.89
C ALA A 20 20.50 -12.60 -20.16
N GLY A 21 20.52 -11.59 -19.28
CA GLY A 21 21.39 -10.43 -19.40
C GLY A 21 22.87 -10.80 -19.31
N ARG A 22 23.22 -11.69 -18.37
CA ARG A 22 24.58 -12.22 -18.26
C ARG A 22 24.98 -13.02 -19.51
N ALA A 23 24.10 -13.89 -20.00
CA ALA A 23 24.36 -14.71 -21.19
C ALA A 23 24.52 -13.84 -22.43
N ARG A 24 23.65 -12.84 -22.62
CA ARG A 24 23.68 -11.92 -23.75
C ARG A 24 24.94 -11.05 -23.77
N ALA A 25 25.41 -10.61 -22.60
CA ALA A 25 26.67 -9.87 -22.49
C ALA A 25 27.88 -10.74 -22.89
N LEU A 26 27.91 -12.01 -22.49
CA LEU A 26 28.97 -12.93 -22.90
C LEU A 26 28.93 -13.21 -24.41
N SER A 27 27.73 -13.43 -24.97
CA SER A 27 27.59 -13.68 -26.41
C SER A 27 27.94 -12.46 -27.26
N SER A 28 27.61 -11.24 -26.81
CA SER A 28 27.95 -10.00 -27.54
C SER A 28 29.45 -9.73 -27.60
N ALA A 29 30.23 -10.27 -26.66
CA ALA A 29 31.69 -10.22 -26.66
C ALA A 29 32.37 -11.42 -27.36
N GLY A 30 31.59 -12.31 -27.99
CA GLY A 30 32.11 -13.55 -28.59
C GLY A 30 32.72 -14.51 -27.56
N GLY A 31 32.25 -14.47 -26.31
CA GLY A 31 32.76 -15.27 -25.20
C GLY A 31 33.99 -14.70 -24.48
N ASP A 32 34.63 -13.64 -25.02
CA ASP A 32 35.79 -13.02 -24.39
C ASP A 32 35.38 -11.92 -23.40
N ILE A 33 35.43 -12.25 -22.11
CA ILE A 33 35.08 -11.33 -21.02
C ILE A 33 35.92 -10.05 -21.05
N ARG A 34 37.14 -10.08 -21.59
CA ARG A 34 38.06 -8.93 -21.61
C ARG A 34 37.58 -7.80 -22.53
N LYS A 35 36.70 -8.12 -23.49
CA LYS A 35 36.10 -7.13 -24.39
C LYS A 35 34.93 -6.39 -23.74
N LEU A 36 34.43 -6.87 -22.59
CA LEU A 36 33.37 -6.20 -21.84
C LEU A 36 33.96 -5.13 -20.93
N HIS A 37 33.36 -3.94 -20.93
CA HIS A 37 33.74 -2.88 -20.00
C HIS A 37 33.43 -3.24 -18.54
N SER A 38 32.37 -4.03 -18.30
CA SER A 38 31.96 -4.46 -16.96
C SER A 38 31.95 -5.99 -16.84
N ARG A 39 32.09 -6.52 -15.62
CA ARG A 39 31.92 -7.97 -15.39
C ARG A 39 30.52 -8.42 -15.81
N PRO A 40 30.34 -9.60 -16.44
CA PRO A 40 29.04 -10.09 -16.93
C PRO A 40 27.91 -10.06 -15.89
N VAL A 41 28.26 -10.24 -14.61
CA VAL A 41 27.30 -10.18 -13.49
C VAL A 41 26.60 -8.81 -13.42
N TYR A 42 27.30 -7.70 -13.68
CA TYR A 42 26.69 -6.36 -13.63
C TYR A 42 25.65 -6.13 -14.73
N TYR A 43 25.78 -6.79 -15.88
CA TYR A 43 24.77 -6.73 -16.94
C TYR A 43 23.49 -7.47 -16.52
N GLY A 44 23.64 -8.65 -15.91
CA GLY A 44 22.52 -9.36 -15.31
C GLY A 44 21.85 -8.54 -14.20
N GLN A 45 22.63 -7.93 -13.30
CA GLN A 45 22.12 -7.07 -12.24
C GLN A 45 21.35 -5.88 -12.80
N ALA A 46 21.87 -5.22 -13.83
CA ALA A 46 21.17 -4.11 -14.48
C ALA A 46 19.80 -4.53 -15.03
N VAL A 47 19.71 -5.66 -15.73
CA VAL A 47 18.43 -6.18 -16.25
C VAL A 47 17.48 -6.55 -15.13
N LEU A 48 17.97 -7.22 -14.09
CA LEU A 48 17.18 -7.56 -12.90
C LEU A 48 16.59 -6.29 -12.27
N LEU A 49 17.41 -5.27 -12.05
CA LEU A 49 17.00 -4.03 -11.40
C LEU A 49 15.97 -3.26 -12.24
N PHE A 50 16.19 -3.15 -13.56
CA PHE A 50 15.22 -2.51 -14.46
C PHE A 50 13.90 -3.28 -14.57
N THR A 51 13.92 -4.60 -14.43
CA THR A 51 12.71 -5.44 -14.47
C THR A 51 11.94 -5.34 -13.16
N ALA A 52 12.63 -5.51 -12.02
CA ALA A 52 11.98 -5.61 -10.71
C ALA A 52 11.60 -4.24 -10.13
N VAL A 53 12.55 -3.29 -10.06
CA VAL A 53 12.38 -2.08 -9.25
C VAL A 53 11.23 -1.21 -9.77
N PRO A 54 11.16 -0.83 -11.05
CA PRO A 54 10.06 -0.01 -11.55
C PRO A 54 8.70 -0.71 -11.47
N ALA A 55 8.64 -2.02 -11.74
CA ALA A 55 7.40 -2.79 -11.63
C ALA A 55 6.89 -2.84 -10.18
N LEU A 56 7.79 -3.02 -9.21
CA LEU A 56 7.46 -2.95 -7.78
C LEU A 56 7.04 -1.54 -7.35
N VAL A 57 7.67 -0.49 -7.87
CA VAL A 57 7.26 0.90 -7.60
C VAL A 57 5.84 1.16 -8.12
N VAL A 58 5.53 0.72 -9.34
CA VAL A 58 4.18 0.82 -9.92
C VAL A 58 3.16 0.05 -9.07
N LEU A 59 3.51 -1.18 -8.65
CA LEU A 59 2.66 -1.98 -7.77
C LEU A 59 2.37 -1.26 -6.45
N VAL A 60 3.42 -0.79 -5.76
CA VAL A 60 3.28 -0.06 -4.50
C VAL A 60 2.44 1.20 -4.70
N ALA A 61 2.73 2.02 -5.71
CA ALA A 61 1.95 3.20 -6.01
C ALA A 61 0.47 2.87 -6.24
N TRP A 62 0.17 1.79 -6.98
CA TRP A 62 -1.19 1.35 -7.23
C TRP A 62 -1.93 0.94 -5.94
N LEU A 63 -1.24 0.25 -5.01
CA LEU A 63 -1.82 -0.15 -3.72
C LEU A 63 -2.25 1.04 -2.86
N PHE A 64 -1.64 2.22 -3.03
CA PHE A 64 -2.07 3.45 -2.37
C PHE A 64 -3.13 4.20 -3.18
N VAL A 65 -2.96 4.32 -4.50
CA VAL A 65 -3.83 5.11 -5.36
C VAL A 65 -5.22 4.47 -5.51
N GLN A 66 -5.30 3.16 -5.65
CA GLN A 66 -6.56 2.44 -5.85
C GLN A 66 -7.57 2.67 -4.71
N PRO A 67 -7.25 2.43 -3.42
CA PRO A 67 -8.22 2.64 -2.35
C PRO A 67 -8.63 4.10 -2.21
N ILE A 68 -7.73 5.06 -2.42
CA ILE A 68 -8.06 6.50 -2.38
C ILE A 68 -9.08 6.83 -3.49
N ALA A 69 -8.82 6.38 -4.72
CA ALA A 69 -9.68 6.64 -5.87
C ALA A 69 -11.06 5.95 -5.73
N ILE A 70 -11.09 4.70 -5.28
CA ILE A 70 -12.35 3.96 -5.11
C ILE A 70 -13.15 4.54 -3.95
N ASN A 71 -12.53 4.76 -2.78
CA ASN A 71 -13.23 5.31 -1.61
C ASN A 71 -13.82 6.69 -1.92
N GLY A 72 -13.08 7.55 -2.63
CA GLY A 72 -13.56 8.88 -3.02
C GLY A 72 -14.71 8.86 -4.02
N ARG A 73 -14.77 7.87 -4.92
CA ARG A 73 -15.90 7.70 -5.85
C ARG A 73 -17.13 7.14 -5.16
N VAL A 74 -16.97 6.05 -4.41
CA VAL A 74 -18.08 5.36 -3.74
C VAL A 74 -18.71 6.25 -2.66
N SER A 75 -17.90 7.00 -1.91
CA SER A 75 -18.44 7.90 -0.87
C SER A 75 -19.30 9.05 -1.44
N ALA A 76 -19.04 9.46 -2.69
CA ALA A 76 -19.83 10.48 -3.38
C ALA A 76 -21.19 9.97 -3.86
N GLU A 77 -21.36 8.66 -4.01
CA GLU A 77 -22.61 8.02 -4.44
C GLU A 77 -23.56 7.70 -3.26
N ILE A 78 -23.05 7.72 -2.03
CA ILE A 78 -23.84 7.44 -0.83
C ILE A 78 -24.69 8.68 -0.49
N PRO A 79 -26.04 8.56 -0.50
CA PRO A 79 -26.91 9.67 -0.16
C PRO A 79 -26.77 10.02 1.34
N ALA A 80 -26.90 11.31 1.68
CA ALA A 80 -26.83 11.78 3.06
C ALA A 80 -27.88 11.12 3.99
N SER A 81 -29.02 10.69 3.43
CA SER A 81 -30.06 9.94 4.15
C SER A 81 -29.66 8.53 4.58
N ALA A 82 -28.58 7.98 4.02
CA ALA A 82 -28.05 6.68 4.43
C ALA A 82 -27.06 6.78 5.60
N VAL A 83 -26.69 7.99 6.02
CA VAL A 83 -25.86 8.22 7.21
C VAL A 83 -26.78 8.38 8.41
N PRO A 84 -26.67 7.52 9.46
CA PRO A 84 -27.49 7.64 10.66
C PRO A 84 -27.35 9.00 11.33
N GLU A 85 -28.38 9.49 12.02
CA GLU A 85 -28.29 10.73 12.79
C GLU A 85 -27.20 10.64 13.87
N GLY A 86 -26.28 11.61 13.88
CA GLY A 86 -25.09 11.58 14.73
C GLY A 86 -23.99 10.60 14.28
N GLY A 87 -24.20 9.88 13.17
CA GLY A 87 -23.24 8.97 12.56
C GLY A 87 -22.25 9.66 11.64
N ALA A 88 -21.16 8.96 11.32
CA ALA A 88 -20.12 9.42 10.41
C ALA A 88 -20.12 8.62 9.10
N LEU A 89 -19.87 9.29 7.97
CA LEU A 89 -19.71 8.65 6.66
C LEU A 89 -18.60 7.57 6.67
N SER A 90 -17.55 7.76 7.48
CA SER A 90 -16.47 6.78 7.66
C SER A 90 -16.96 5.45 8.24
N LEU A 91 -18.00 5.47 9.07
CA LEU A 91 -18.61 4.26 9.64
C LEU A 91 -19.38 3.51 8.56
N VAL A 92 -20.17 4.23 7.75
CA VAL A 92 -20.88 3.67 6.60
C VAL A 92 -19.89 3.08 5.59
N MET A 93 -18.80 3.79 5.28
CA MET A 93 -17.74 3.28 4.40
C MET A 93 -17.07 2.03 4.96
N SER A 94 -16.92 1.93 6.29
CA SER A 94 -16.38 0.72 6.92
C SER A 94 -17.32 -0.48 6.71
N ASP A 95 -18.63 -0.27 6.82
CA ASP A 95 -19.61 -1.32 6.54
C ASP A 95 -19.64 -1.70 5.05
N VAL A 96 -19.55 -0.73 4.13
CA VAL A 96 -19.40 -0.97 2.68
C VAL A 96 -18.22 -1.89 2.40
N VAL A 97 -17.04 -1.61 2.97
CA VAL A 97 -15.84 -2.42 2.78
C VAL A 97 -16.02 -3.82 3.38
N ARG A 98 -16.53 -3.94 4.62
CA ARG A 98 -16.77 -5.24 5.26
C ARG A 98 -17.73 -6.10 4.46
N ILE A 99 -18.82 -5.52 3.97
CA ILE A 99 -19.82 -6.23 3.15
C ILE A 99 -19.17 -6.68 1.83
N ALA A 100 -18.39 -5.82 1.18
CA ALA A 100 -17.69 -6.17 -0.06
C ALA A 100 -16.68 -7.31 0.13
N ASP A 101 -15.88 -7.26 1.20
CA ASP A 101 -14.94 -8.33 1.56
C ASP A 101 -15.68 -9.64 1.91
N GLY A 102 -16.81 -9.56 2.62
CA GLY A 102 -17.65 -10.71 2.92
C GLY A 102 -18.26 -11.35 1.67
N MET A 103 -18.67 -10.54 0.68
CA MET A 103 -19.10 -11.07 -0.62
C MET A 103 -17.97 -11.83 -1.33
N ASP A 104 -16.72 -11.36 -1.24
CA ASP A 104 -15.55 -12.08 -1.80
C ASP A 104 -15.31 -13.42 -1.09
N LEU A 105 -15.43 -13.47 0.23
CA LEU A 105 -15.30 -14.70 1.02
C LEU A 105 -16.37 -15.73 0.66
N MET A 106 -17.63 -15.30 0.56
CA MET A 106 -18.74 -16.17 0.18
C MET A 106 -18.59 -16.76 -1.22
N VAL A 107 -18.02 -16.02 -2.16
CA VAL A 107 -17.70 -16.53 -3.50
C VAL A 107 -16.55 -17.55 -3.42
N ALA A 108 -15.53 -17.28 -2.61
CA ALA A 108 -14.39 -18.19 -2.43
C ALA A 108 -14.81 -19.53 -1.81
N GLU A 109 -15.78 -19.53 -0.88
CA GLU A 109 -16.33 -20.74 -0.27
C GLU A 109 -17.38 -21.47 -1.13
N GLY A 110 -17.72 -20.91 -2.30
CA GLY A 110 -18.74 -21.47 -3.20
C GLY A 110 -20.18 -21.29 -2.69
N ALA A 111 -20.39 -20.50 -1.64
CA ALA A 111 -21.71 -20.19 -1.09
C ALA A 111 -22.53 -19.24 -1.99
N LEU A 112 -21.86 -18.53 -2.92
CA LEU A 112 -22.46 -17.66 -3.94
C LEU A 112 -21.70 -17.83 -5.27
N SER A 113 -22.41 -17.96 -6.41
CA SER A 113 -21.74 -17.87 -7.71
C SER A 113 -21.61 -16.41 -8.18
N GLU A 114 -20.59 -16.11 -9.00
CA GLU A 114 -20.43 -14.77 -9.59
C GLU A 114 -21.66 -14.32 -10.40
N ARG A 115 -22.41 -15.27 -10.97
CA ARG A 115 -23.65 -14.99 -11.72
C ARG A 115 -24.79 -14.59 -10.78
N ASP A 116 -24.86 -15.17 -9.59
CA ASP A 116 -25.90 -14.87 -8.61
C ASP A 116 -25.73 -13.45 -8.04
N LEU A 117 -24.49 -12.95 -7.93
CA LEU A 117 -24.21 -11.57 -7.52
C LEU A 117 -24.67 -10.53 -8.55
N GLY A 118 -24.59 -10.83 -9.84
CA GLY A 118 -25.07 -9.98 -10.93
C GLY A 118 -26.59 -9.98 -11.09
N VAL A 119 -27.24 -11.09 -10.69
CA VAL A 119 -28.71 -11.28 -10.79
C VAL A 119 -29.42 -11.04 -9.46
N MET A 120 -28.69 -10.81 -8.35
CA MET A 120 -29.23 -10.45 -7.04
C MET A 120 -30.03 -9.13 -7.11
N ARG A 121 -31.29 -9.26 -7.56
CA ARG A 121 -32.41 -8.46 -7.12
C ARG A 121 -32.66 -8.82 -5.66
N ALA A 122 -31.84 -8.23 -4.80
CA ALA A 122 -32.16 -7.89 -3.43
C ALA A 122 -33.20 -8.82 -2.75
N ASP A 123 -32.85 -10.09 -2.54
CA ASP A 123 -33.50 -10.86 -1.48
C ASP A 123 -32.78 -10.51 -0.16
N ILE A 124 -33.09 -9.31 0.31
CA ILE A 124 -32.48 -8.61 1.46
C ILE A 124 -32.68 -9.37 2.77
N SER A 125 -33.57 -10.37 2.77
CA SER A 125 -34.00 -11.04 3.99
C SER A 125 -32.88 -11.82 4.71
N ASN A 126 -31.81 -12.22 4.00
CA ASN A 126 -30.78 -13.13 4.56
C ASN A 126 -29.32 -12.74 4.24
N ILE A 127 -29.01 -11.55 3.73
CA ILE A 127 -27.61 -11.21 3.42
C ILE A 127 -26.76 -11.08 4.69
N ARG A 128 -27.36 -10.58 5.78
CA ARG A 128 -26.68 -10.43 7.08
C ARG A 128 -26.34 -11.77 7.72
N SER A 129 -27.27 -12.71 7.74
CA SER A 129 -27.05 -14.07 8.27
C SER A 129 -25.98 -14.78 7.45
N ARG A 130 -26.06 -14.72 6.12
CA ARG A 130 -25.05 -15.29 5.23
C ARG A 130 -23.65 -14.67 5.40
N LEU A 131 -23.57 -13.36 5.63
CA LEU A 131 -22.31 -12.69 5.95
C LEU A 131 -21.79 -13.09 7.34
N ALA A 132 -22.70 -13.30 8.31
CA ALA A 132 -22.34 -13.78 9.63
C ALA A 132 -21.80 -15.23 9.59
N ASP A 133 -22.34 -16.08 8.71
CA ASP A 133 -21.87 -17.45 8.52
C ASP A 133 -20.40 -17.50 8.06
N VAL A 134 -19.95 -16.51 7.28
CA VAL A 134 -18.55 -16.35 6.86
C VAL A 134 -17.72 -15.46 7.81
N GLY A 135 -18.24 -15.20 9.02
CA GLY A 135 -17.53 -14.45 10.07
C GLY A 135 -17.53 -12.92 9.90
N VAL A 136 -18.33 -12.37 8.98
CA VAL A 136 -18.42 -10.93 8.75
C VAL A 136 -19.58 -10.32 9.54
N ALA A 137 -19.24 -9.61 10.61
CA ALA A 137 -20.19 -8.85 11.40
C ALA A 137 -20.54 -7.52 10.71
N VAL A 138 -21.83 -7.30 10.43
CA VAL A 138 -22.36 -6.07 9.85
C VAL A 138 -23.39 -5.45 10.81
N GLY A 139 -23.49 -4.12 10.81
CA GLY A 139 -24.41 -3.34 11.64
C GLY A 139 -25.88 -3.75 11.53
N THR A 140 -26.71 -3.20 12.42
CA THR A 140 -28.10 -3.64 12.67
C THR A 140 -29.03 -3.49 11.48
N GLU A 141 -28.78 -2.56 10.56
CA GLU A 141 -29.56 -2.40 9.34
C GLU A 141 -28.67 -2.20 8.11
N VAL A 142 -28.63 -3.21 7.26
CA VAL A 142 -27.97 -3.13 5.97
C VAL A 142 -28.92 -2.46 4.99
N SER A 143 -28.81 -1.14 4.88
CA SER A 143 -29.67 -0.35 3.99
C SER A 143 -29.37 -0.63 2.51
N GLN A 144 -30.39 -0.49 1.66
CA GLN A 144 -30.26 -0.66 0.20
C GLN A 144 -29.15 0.19 -0.43
N PRO A 145 -28.97 1.49 -0.07
CA PRO A 145 -27.86 2.29 -0.57
C PRO A 145 -26.48 1.71 -0.21
N VAL A 146 -26.31 1.20 1.02
CA VAL A 146 -25.04 0.63 1.48
C VAL A 146 -24.69 -0.66 0.73
N LEU A 147 -25.68 -1.50 0.44
CA LEU A 147 -25.48 -2.70 -0.38
C LEU A 147 -25.09 -2.38 -1.83
N ARG A 148 -25.71 -1.36 -2.43
CA ARG A 148 -25.35 -0.92 -3.78
C ARG A 148 -23.90 -0.43 -3.79
N ALA A 149 -23.56 0.48 -2.87
CA ALA A 149 -22.20 0.98 -2.69
C ALA A 149 -21.18 -0.15 -2.47
N ALA A 150 -21.51 -1.20 -1.70
CA ALA A 150 -20.63 -2.36 -1.50
C ALA A 150 -20.39 -3.17 -2.78
N ARG A 151 -21.42 -3.36 -3.61
CA ARG A 151 -21.27 -4.03 -4.92
C ARG A 151 -20.44 -3.21 -5.88
N ASP A 152 -20.69 -1.91 -5.95
CA ASP A 152 -19.95 -0.99 -6.83
C ASP A 152 -18.48 -0.90 -6.37
N TYR A 153 -18.23 -0.82 -5.07
CA TYR A 153 -16.90 -0.91 -4.47
C TYR A 153 -16.17 -2.19 -4.88
N ARG A 154 -16.82 -3.35 -4.73
CA ARG A 154 -16.26 -4.66 -5.11
C ARG A 154 -15.96 -4.73 -6.60
N ALA A 155 -16.87 -4.28 -7.45
CA ALA A 155 -16.69 -4.29 -8.91
C ALA A 155 -15.52 -3.40 -9.34
N MET A 156 -15.42 -2.20 -8.77
CA MET A 156 -14.29 -1.29 -8.99
C MET A 156 -12.98 -1.89 -8.47
N ARG A 157 -12.97 -2.54 -7.30
CA ARG A 157 -11.80 -3.20 -6.73
C ARG A 157 -11.31 -4.34 -7.60
N ASN A 158 -12.23 -5.18 -8.10
CA ASN A 158 -11.90 -6.32 -8.95
C ASN A 158 -11.32 -5.85 -10.29
N THR A 159 -11.98 -4.91 -10.96
CA THR A 159 -11.49 -4.29 -12.19
C THR A 159 -10.14 -3.61 -11.98
N GLY A 160 -10.01 -2.87 -10.87
CA GLY A 160 -8.75 -2.22 -10.47
C GLY A 160 -7.62 -3.22 -10.25
N SER A 161 -7.90 -4.35 -9.61
CA SER A 161 -6.89 -5.41 -9.38
C SER A 161 -6.42 -6.09 -10.67
N LEU A 162 -7.31 -6.23 -11.66
CA LEU A 162 -6.99 -6.75 -12.98
C LEU A 162 -6.14 -5.74 -13.75
N ALA A 163 -6.57 -4.48 -13.79
CA ALA A 163 -5.82 -3.40 -14.42
C ALA A 163 -4.42 -3.25 -13.81
N MET A 164 -4.31 -3.28 -12.48
CA MET A 164 -3.04 -3.30 -11.76
C MET A 164 -2.13 -4.42 -12.27
N SER A 165 -2.67 -5.65 -12.32
CA SER A 165 -1.91 -6.83 -12.73
C SER A 165 -1.38 -6.67 -14.15
N VAL A 166 -2.22 -6.20 -15.07
CA VAL A 166 -1.83 -5.96 -16.47
C VAL A 166 -0.76 -4.88 -16.56
N VAL A 167 -0.96 -3.72 -15.93
CA VAL A 167 -0.02 -2.59 -15.97
C VAL A 167 1.34 -2.98 -15.37
N VAL A 168 1.35 -3.66 -14.23
CA VAL A 168 2.58 -4.10 -13.56
C VAL A 168 3.32 -5.14 -14.39
N LEU A 169 2.62 -6.13 -14.97
CA LEU A 169 3.24 -7.14 -15.82
C LEU A 169 3.78 -6.56 -17.13
N LEU A 170 3.02 -5.67 -17.80
CA LEU A 170 3.48 -4.97 -18.99
C LEU A 170 4.72 -4.12 -18.69
N THR A 171 4.73 -3.44 -17.54
CA THR A 171 5.92 -2.68 -17.09
C THR A 171 7.12 -3.60 -16.90
N ALA A 172 6.96 -4.73 -16.20
CA ALA A 172 8.04 -5.69 -15.97
C ALA A 172 8.58 -6.29 -17.27
N VAL A 173 7.70 -6.81 -18.13
CA VAL A 173 8.08 -7.43 -19.41
C VAL A 173 8.67 -6.41 -20.38
N GLY A 174 8.08 -5.21 -20.45
CA GLY A 174 8.56 -4.13 -21.30
C GLY A 174 9.97 -3.68 -20.91
N LEU A 175 10.23 -3.50 -19.62
CA LEU A 175 11.56 -3.10 -19.14
C LEU A 175 12.59 -4.22 -19.19
N LEU A 176 12.18 -5.48 -19.03
CA LEU A 176 13.03 -6.64 -19.29
C LEU A 176 13.49 -6.65 -20.76
N GLY A 177 12.56 -6.52 -21.70
CA GLY A 177 12.87 -6.50 -23.13
C GLY A 177 13.73 -5.30 -23.53
N TRP A 178 13.39 -4.10 -23.02
CA TRP A 178 14.15 -2.88 -23.24
C TRP A 178 15.57 -2.96 -22.66
N SER A 179 15.73 -3.49 -21.44
CA SER A 179 17.04 -3.60 -20.81
C SER A 179 17.93 -4.60 -21.55
N LEU A 180 17.38 -5.75 -21.96
CA LEU A 180 18.09 -6.75 -22.75
C LEU A 180 18.51 -6.21 -24.13
N SER A 181 17.66 -5.43 -24.80
CA SER A 181 17.97 -4.88 -26.13
C SER A 181 19.09 -3.83 -26.10
N ARG A 182 19.35 -3.22 -24.94
CA ARG A 182 20.38 -2.20 -24.72
C ARG A 182 21.75 -2.75 -24.31
N ILE A 183 21.88 -4.07 -24.17
CA ILE A 183 23.16 -4.70 -23.80
C ILE A 183 24.16 -4.57 -24.94
N SER A 184 25.28 -3.88 -24.67
CA SER A 184 26.44 -3.79 -25.55
C SER A 184 27.76 -3.96 -24.77
N PRO A 185 28.86 -4.41 -25.41
CA PRO A 185 30.15 -4.58 -24.75
C PRO A 185 30.71 -3.31 -24.09
N GLU A 186 30.39 -2.14 -24.65
CA GLU A 186 30.87 -0.83 -24.20
C GLU A 186 30.05 -0.28 -23.01
N GLN A 187 28.90 -0.90 -22.70
CA GLN A 187 28.00 -0.45 -21.66
C GLN A 187 28.66 -0.51 -20.28
N ARG A 188 28.58 0.60 -19.54
CA ARG A 188 29.03 0.69 -18.15
C ARG A 188 27.99 0.12 -17.18
N ALA A 189 27.71 -1.18 -17.29
CA ALA A 189 26.66 -1.87 -16.52
C ALA A 189 26.84 -1.77 -14.99
N ARG A 190 28.10 -1.65 -14.53
CA ARG A 190 28.41 -1.39 -13.12
C ARG A 190 27.80 -0.07 -12.62
N ASN A 191 27.96 1.02 -13.38
CA ASN A 191 27.47 2.34 -12.98
C ASN A 191 25.94 2.36 -12.87
N ILE A 192 25.25 1.63 -13.75
CA ILE A 192 23.80 1.48 -13.71
C ILE A 192 23.39 0.83 -12.38
N SER A 193 23.97 -0.33 -12.07
CA SER A 193 23.64 -1.08 -10.85
C SER A 193 23.98 -0.27 -9.58
N GLU A 194 25.14 0.39 -9.55
CA GLU A 194 25.52 1.28 -8.44
C GLU A 194 24.57 2.47 -8.29
N SER A 195 24.09 3.06 -9.38
CA SER A 195 23.13 4.18 -9.33
C SER A 195 21.81 3.76 -8.69
N PHE A 196 21.31 2.55 -9.00
CA PHE A 196 20.10 2.01 -8.37
C PHE A 196 20.30 1.81 -6.87
N ILE A 197 21.43 1.21 -6.46
CA ILE A 197 21.75 0.99 -5.04
C ILE A 197 21.87 2.33 -4.31
N LYS A 198 22.58 3.30 -4.89
CA LYS A 198 22.71 4.65 -4.32
C LYS A 198 21.35 5.33 -4.17
N ALA A 199 20.49 5.28 -5.18
CA ALA A 199 19.15 5.84 -5.10
C ALA A 199 18.31 5.16 -4.00
N MET A 200 18.39 3.84 -3.87
CA MET A 200 17.70 3.09 -2.81
C MET A 200 18.22 3.49 -1.41
N LEU A 201 19.54 3.61 -1.24
CA LEU A 201 20.14 4.03 0.03
C LEU A 201 19.77 5.46 0.40
N ILE A 202 19.74 6.38 -0.58
CA ILE A 202 19.28 7.76 -0.39
C ILE A 202 17.79 7.79 0.00
N GLY A 203 16.95 6.98 -0.66
CA GLY A 203 15.54 6.87 -0.31
C GLY A 203 15.33 6.36 1.12
N ALA A 204 16.04 5.29 1.49
CA ALA A 204 15.97 4.71 2.82
C ALA A 204 16.46 5.69 3.91
N SER A 205 17.57 6.39 3.68
CA SER A 205 18.08 7.38 4.63
C SER A 205 17.16 8.58 4.77
N MET A 206 16.54 9.04 3.67
CA MET A 206 15.56 10.13 3.69
C MET A 206 14.34 9.79 4.53
N VAL A 207 13.78 8.57 4.39
CA VAL A 207 12.65 8.11 5.21
C VAL A 207 13.05 8.06 6.69
N ALA A 208 14.25 7.54 7.01
CA ALA A 208 14.74 7.49 8.39
C ALA A 208 14.89 8.90 8.99
N ILE A 209 15.50 9.84 8.26
CA ILE A 209 15.67 11.23 8.71
C ILE A 209 14.31 11.90 8.92
N LEU A 210 13.38 11.78 7.96
CA LEU A 210 12.04 12.35 8.08
C LEU A 210 11.27 11.78 9.29
N THR A 211 11.45 10.50 9.58
CA THR A 211 10.83 9.86 10.76
C THR A 211 11.40 10.44 12.05
N THR A 212 12.73 10.56 12.16
CA THR A 212 13.38 11.17 13.33
C THR A 212 12.93 12.62 13.53
N VAL A 213 12.88 13.40 12.46
CA VAL A 213 12.37 14.79 12.50
C VAL A 213 10.92 14.81 12.95
N GLY A 214 10.08 13.92 12.41
CA GLY A 214 8.67 13.81 12.79
C GLY A 214 8.48 13.50 14.28
N ILE A 215 9.27 12.58 14.84
CA ILE A 215 9.24 12.25 16.27
C ILE A 215 9.66 13.45 17.11
N VAL A 216 10.78 14.11 16.75
CA VAL A 216 11.28 15.27 17.49
C VAL A 216 10.28 16.42 17.46
N LEU A 217 9.69 16.72 16.29
CA LEU A 217 8.67 17.76 16.16
C LEU A 217 7.41 17.42 16.95
N SER A 218 6.96 16.15 16.92
CA SER A 218 5.81 15.70 17.71
C SER A 218 6.04 15.93 19.20
N LEU A 219 7.21 15.55 19.73
CA LEU A 219 7.55 15.74 21.14
C LEU A 219 7.70 17.22 21.49
N LEU A 220 8.29 18.03 20.61
CA LEU A 220 8.47 19.46 20.82
C LEU A 220 7.13 20.21 20.88
N PHE A 221 6.22 19.94 19.94
CA PHE A 221 4.90 20.56 19.94
C PHE A 221 4.05 20.16 21.14
N GLU A 222 4.08 18.89 21.54
CA GLU A 222 3.37 18.41 22.74
C GLU A 222 3.94 19.06 24.00
N THR A 223 5.27 19.13 24.12
CA THR A 223 5.95 19.80 25.24
C THR A 223 5.62 21.29 25.29
N TRP A 224 5.56 21.96 24.14
CA TRP A 224 5.15 23.36 24.06
C TRP A 224 3.69 23.55 24.50
N HIS A 225 2.78 22.66 24.10
CA HIS A 225 1.38 22.69 24.53
C HIS A 225 1.25 22.47 26.04
N PHE A 226 2.00 21.50 26.59
CA PHE A 226 2.08 21.25 28.02
C PHE A 226 2.51 22.51 28.80
N PHE A 227 3.58 23.20 28.36
CA PHE A 227 4.07 24.39 29.07
C PHE A 227 3.20 25.64 28.89
N LYS A 228 2.24 25.62 27.95
CA LYS A 228 1.16 26.63 27.90
C LYS A 228 0.11 26.41 28.99
N LEU A 229 -0.13 25.16 29.38
CA LEU A 229 -1.09 24.78 30.43
C LEU A 229 -0.46 24.83 31.82
N TYR A 230 0.79 24.38 31.94
CA TYR A 230 1.56 24.33 33.17
C TYR A 230 2.84 25.17 33.00
N PRO A 231 2.89 26.41 33.52
CA PRO A 231 4.06 27.27 33.34
C PRO A 231 5.35 26.57 33.77
N ALA A 232 6.38 26.62 32.93
CA ALA A 232 7.65 25.92 33.17
C ALA A 232 8.27 26.28 34.53
N LYS A 233 8.11 27.53 34.98
CA LYS A 233 8.60 27.97 36.29
C LYS A 233 7.96 27.17 37.42
N ASP A 234 6.65 26.99 37.38
CA ASP A 234 5.92 26.31 38.45
C ASP A 234 6.15 24.80 38.39
N PHE A 235 6.23 24.24 37.17
CA PHE A 235 6.57 22.83 36.96
C PHE A 235 7.97 22.48 37.51
N PHE A 236 8.99 23.30 37.25
CA PHE A 236 10.37 23.01 37.67
C PHE A 236 10.71 23.46 39.10
N PHE A 237 10.09 24.54 39.62
CA PHE A 237 10.50 25.17 40.87
C PHE A 237 9.44 25.13 41.98
N SER A 238 8.22 24.65 41.72
CA SER A 238 7.25 24.45 42.80
C SER A 238 7.56 23.16 43.58
N ALA A 239 7.33 23.21 44.89
CA ALA A 239 7.31 22.03 45.75
C ALA A 239 5.91 21.38 45.84
N THR A 240 4.89 21.94 45.16
CA THR A 240 3.52 21.43 45.23
C THR A 240 3.26 20.35 44.18
N TRP A 241 2.94 19.13 44.63
CA TRP A 241 2.50 18.03 43.77
C TRP A 241 1.02 17.70 44.06
N ASN A 242 0.11 18.15 43.19
CA ASN A 242 -1.33 17.97 43.31
C ASN A 242 -2.00 17.67 41.94
N PRO A 243 -1.88 16.43 41.42
CA PRO A 243 -2.50 16.03 40.16
C PRO A 243 -4.03 15.90 40.27
N GLN A 244 -4.78 16.68 39.48
CA GLN A 244 -6.25 16.64 39.43
C GLN A 244 -6.76 16.26 38.02
N PHE A 245 -7.51 15.17 37.93
CA PHE A 245 -8.02 14.66 36.64
C PHE A 245 -9.19 15.46 36.06
N ARG A 246 -9.71 16.47 36.78
CA ARG A 246 -10.83 17.32 36.36
C ARG A 246 -10.40 18.73 35.92
N GLY A 247 -9.09 18.98 35.83
CA GLY A 247 -8.50 20.29 35.51
C GLY A 247 -7.94 21.00 36.74
N GLY A 248 -6.97 21.89 36.55
CA GLY A 248 -6.35 22.67 37.64
C GLY A 248 -5.28 21.94 38.46
N SER A 249 -4.59 20.95 37.90
CA SER A 249 -3.45 20.29 38.56
C SER A 249 -2.30 21.26 38.83
N ASP A 250 -1.56 21.04 39.93
CA ASP A 250 -0.24 21.64 40.15
C ASP A 250 0.81 20.54 40.11
N LEU A 251 1.79 20.66 39.22
CA LEU A 251 2.73 19.57 38.88
C LEU A 251 4.18 19.98 39.16
N GLY A 252 4.51 20.36 40.40
CA GLY A 252 5.89 20.68 40.80
C GLY A 252 6.77 19.43 40.90
N ILE A 253 7.94 19.43 40.24
CA ILE A 253 8.85 18.26 40.19
C ILE A 253 9.83 18.19 41.36
N LEU A 254 9.96 19.25 42.18
CA LEU A 254 10.87 19.23 43.31
C LEU A 254 10.38 18.21 44.36
N PRO A 255 11.27 17.33 44.87
CA PRO A 255 10.90 16.41 45.92
C PRO A 255 10.51 17.20 47.18
N LEU A 256 9.38 16.79 47.78
CA LEU A 256 8.88 17.28 49.06
C LEU A 256 9.80 16.88 50.23
#